data_AF-A0A9X6ZHR6-F1
#
_entry.id   AF-A0A9X6ZHR6-F1
#
_cell.length_a   1.000
_cell.length_b   1.000
_cell.length_c   1.000
_cell.angle_alpha   90.00
_cell.angle_beta   90.00
_cell.angle_gamma   90.00
#
_symmetry.space_group_name_H-M   'P 1'
#
loop_
_entity.id
_entity.type
_entity.pdbx_description
1 polymer ?
#
loop_
_entity_poly.entity_id
_entity_poly.type
_entity_poly.pdbx_seq_one_letter_code
_entity_poly.pdbx_strand_id
1 'polypeptide(L)'
;MKKVLFRGKSTTDNRWLYGSLISNYTEKQFFIDEHHQSAPVIPETVNQWIGLNEISAEEKKIFEGDFLILERKLIDENDGFWNSNAGQIMKEHNIDEVIIHIFVSDVMEVKYEGYLKRNNQFLTECEYYKVDEEDKAIFSFRDNGVRFLKYIIGKGARVIGNEYDNPEILPVQQ
;
A
#
# COMPACT_ATOMS: atom_id res chain seq x y z
N MET A 1 0.57 21.55 10.47
CA MET A 1 0.31 20.52 11.49
C MET A 1 -0.33 19.33 10.78
N LYS A 2 0.37 18.18 10.71
CA LYS A 2 -0.19 16.94 10.13
C LYS A 2 -1.34 16.51 11.02
N LYS A 3 -2.55 16.26 10.50
CA LYS A 3 -3.60 15.66 11.35
C LYS A 3 -3.10 14.26 11.73
N VAL A 4 -3.03 13.99 13.02
CA VAL A 4 -2.70 12.65 13.52
C VAL A 4 -4.01 11.86 13.50
N LEU A 5 -4.05 10.81 12.70
CA LEU A 5 -5.20 9.92 12.55
C LEU A 5 -4.66 8.49 12.45
N PHE A 6 -5.23 7.60 13.24
CA PHE A 6 -4.92 6.18 13.25
C PHE A 6 -6.16 5.37 12.88
N ARG A 7 -5.92 4.12 12.48
CA ARG A 7 -6.94 3.08 12.43
C ARG A 7 -6.49 1.84 13.19
N GLY A 8 -7.44 0.99 13.57
CA GLY A 8 -7.19 -0.34 14.14
C GLY A 8 -8.45 -1.21 14.07
N LYS A 9 -8.30 -2.54 13.99
CA LYS A 9 -9.43 -3.47 14.08
C LYS A 9 -9.86 -3.64 15.52
N SER A 10 -11.14 -3.43 15.79
CA SER A 10 -11.79 -3.65 17.08
C SER A 10 -11.57 -5.08 17.56
N THR A 11 -11.18 -5.25 18.83
CA THR A 11 -11.08 -6.59 19.44
C THR A 11 -12.44 -7.24 19.68
N THR A 12 -13.53 -6.48 19.55
CA THR A 12 -14.90 -6.94 19.87
C THR A 12 -15.62 -7.49 18.64
N ASP A 13 -15.55 -6.77 17.52
CA ASP A 13 -16.34 -7.06 16.30
C ASP A 13 -15.52 -7.04 15.01
N ASN A 14 -14.19 -6.93 15.11
CA ASN A 14 -13.23 -6.95 14.01
C ASN A 14 -13.42 -5.84 12.94
N ARG A 15 -14.21 -4.80 13.25
CA ARG A 15 -14.40 -3.65 12.36
C ARG A 15 -13.23 -2.67 12.48
N TRP A 16 -12.94 -1.97 11.39
CA TRP A 16 -11.98 -0.87 11.38
C TRP A 16 -12.55 0.34 12.14
N LEU A 17 -11.83 0.77 13.17
CA LEU A 17 -12.09 2.01 13.91
C LEU A 17 -11.08 3.07 13.47
N TYR A 18 -11.48 4.34 13.49
CA TYR A 18 -10.64 5.46 13.06
C TYR A 18 -10.66 6.58 14.08
N GLY A 19 -9.49 7.11 14.45
CA GLY A 19 -9.44 8.12 15.49
C GLY A 19 -8.05 8.38 16.05
N SER A 20 -8.00 8.86 17.29
CA SER A 20 -6.75 9.08 18.01
C SER A 20 -6.30 7.78 18.67
N LEU A 21 -5.01 7.46 18.59
CA LEU A 21 -4.44 6.29 19.27
C LEU A 21 -4.20 6.62 20.74
N ILE A 22 -4.75 5.78 21.63
CA ILE A 22 -4.50 5.82 23.06
C ILE A 22 -3.83 4.51 23.46
N SER A 23 -2.72 4.59 24.21
CA SER A 23 -2.02 3.43 24.73
C SER A 23 -2.17 3.35 26.25
N ASN A 24 -2.66 2.22 26.75
CA ASN A 24 -2.57 1.89 28.17
C ASN A 24 -1.31 1.04 28.41
N TYR A 25 -0.25 1.65 28.94
CA TYR A 25 1.02 0.97 29.21
C TYR A 25 0.90 -0.17 30.23
N THR A 26 -0.01 -0.05 31.21
CA THR A 26 -0.18 -1.06 32.27
C THR A 26 -0.77 -2.35 31.73
N GLU A 27 -1.73 -2.23 30.81
CA GLU A 27 -2.46 -3.37 30.24
C GLU A 27 -1.90 -3.82 28.88
N LYS A 28 -0.90 -3.10 28.34
CA LYS A 28 -0.38 -3.28 26.97
C LYS A 28 -1.49 -3.28 25.92
N GLN A 29 -2.55 -2.51 26.16
CA GLN A 29 -3.74 -2.43 25.32
C GLN A 29 -3.75 -1.11 24.55
N PHE A 30 -4.08 -1.18 23.26
CA PHE A 30 -4.33 -0.01 22.43
C PHE A 30 -5.82 0.21 22.25
N PHE A 31 -6.19 1.48 22.13
CA PHE A 31 -7.55 1.95 21.86
C PHE A 31 -7.52 2.96 20.73
N ILE A 32 -8.59 2.96 19.93
CA ILE A 32 -8.90 4.06 19.02
C ILE A 32 -10.02 4.87 19.66
N ASP A 33 -9.78 6.17 19.86
CA ASP A 33 -10.77 7.14 20.31
C ASP A 33 -11.40 7.86 19.12
N GLU A 34 -12.68 7.57 18.89
CA GLU A 34 -13.51 8.24 17.92
C GLU A 34 -14.50 9.14 18.66
N HIS A 35 -14.27 10.46 18.62
CA HIS A 35 -15.15 11.46 19.25
C HIS A 35 -15.42 11.20 20.75
N HIS A 36 -14.37 10.93 21.55
CA HIS A 36 -14.45 10.63 22.99
C HIS A 36 -15.08 9.28 23.32
N GLN A 37 -15.24 8.40 22.33
CA GLN A 37 -15.59 7.01 22.52
C GLN A 37 -14.38 6.16 22.16
N SER A 38 -13.71 5.66 23.18
CA SER A 38 -12.55 4.79 23.04
C SER A 38 -12.97 3.33 23.00
N ALA A 39 -12.47 2.58 22.01
CA ALA A 39 -12.69 1.15 21.92
C ALA A 39 -11.35 0.40 21.70
N PRO A 40 -11.17 -0.77 22.34
CA PRO A 40 -9.94 -1.53 22.24
C PRO A 40 -9.73 -2.07 20.83
N VAL A 41 -8.47 -2.06 20.37
CA VAL A 41 -8.07 -2.56 19.05
C VAL A 41 -6.96 -3.60 19.14
N ILE A 42 -6.86 -4.42 18.10
CA ILE A 42 -5.78 -5.40 17.90
C ILE A 42 -4.50 -4.62 17.61
N PRO A 43 -3.45 -4.71 18.48
CA PRO A 43 -2.24 -3.91 18.38
C PRO A 43 -1.58 -3.94 16.99
N GLU A 44 -1.51 -5.11 16.38
CA GLU A 44 -0.79 -5.37 15.13
C GLU A 44 -1.50 -4.72 13.92
N THR A 45 -2.78 -4.40 14.06
CA THR A 45 -3.59 -3.72 13.03
C THR A 45 -3.52 -2.19 13.12
N VAL A 46 -2.83 -1.66 14.13
CA VAL A 46 -2.75 -0.21 14.35
C VAL A 46 -1.83 0.42 13.30
N ASN A 47 -2.40 1.30 12.47
CA ASN A 47 -1.67 1.98 11.40
C ASN A 47 -1.98 3.48 11.40
N GLN A 48 -0.98 4.32 11.12
CA GLN A 48 -1.18 5.76 10.99
C GLN A 48 -1.56 6.14 9.56
N TRP A 49 -2.40 7.16 9.42
CA TRP A 49 -2.65 7.84 8.14
C TRP A 49 -1.34 8.47 7.63
N ILE A 50 -0.98 8.18 6.38
CA ILE A 50 0.31 8.63 5.82
C ILE A 50 0.40 10.14 5.64
N GLY A 51 -0.73 10.86 5.75
CA GLY A 51 -0.80 12.32 5.66
C GLY A 51 -1.07 12.86 4.27
N LEU A 52 -1.44 11.98 3.32
CA LEU A 52 -1.95 12.40 2.02
C LEU A 52 -3.42 12.76 2.12
N ASN A 53 -3.74 13.99 1.70
CA ASN A 53 -5.13 14.45 1.60
C ASN A 53 -5.80 13.94 0.32
N GLU A 54 -4.99 13.50 -0.65
CA GLU A 54 -5.43 12.79 -1.82
C GLU A 54 -6.10 11.47 -1.40
N ILE A 55 -7.33 11.30 -1.85
CA ILE A 55 -8.10 10.07 -1.67
C ILE A 55 -7.96 9.22 -2.93
N SER A 56 -7.96 7.90 -2.75
CA SER A 56 -8.03 6.97 -3.89
C SER A 56 -9.33 7.15 -4.69
N ALA A 57 -9.45 6.46 -5.82
CA ALA A 57 -10.68 6.48 -6.61
C ALA A 57 -11.94 6.02 -5.82
N GLU A 58 -11.77 5.32 -4.70
CA GLU A 58 -12.85 4.90 -3.79
C GLU A 58 -13.04 5.84 -2.58
N GLU A 59 -12.50 7.06 -2.64
CA GLU A 59 -12.55 8.06 -1.56
C GLU A 59 -11.92 7.61 -0.23
N LYS A 60 -11.14 6.53 -0.24
CA LYS A 60 -10.45 6.00 0.93
C LYS A 60 -9.18 6.79 1.22
N LYS A 61 -9.01 7.16 2.50
CA LYS A 61 -7.71 7.57 3.06
C LYS A 61 -6.74 6.40 3.05
N ILE A 62 -5.45 6.73 2.93
CA ILE A 62 -4.37 5.76 2.86
C ILE A 62 -3.62 5.74 4.18
N PHE A 63 -3.51 4.56 4.77
CA PHE A 63 -2.80 4.30 6.01
C PHE A 63 -1.56 3.45 5.74
N GLU A 64 -0.68 3.40 6.73
CA GLU A 64 0.40 2.40 6.76
C GLU A 64 -0.16 0.99 6.56
N GLY A 65 0.60 0.15 5.86
CA GLY A 65 0.23 -1.22 5.50
C GLY A 65 -0.79 -1.31 4.36
N ASP A 66 -1.36 -0.21 3.86
CA ASP A 66 -2.31 -0.29 2.75
C ASP A 66 -1.64 -0.74 1.45
N PHE A 67 -2.38 -1.55 0.72
CA PHE A 67 -2.13 -1.90 -0.67
C PHE A 67 -2.94 -1.00 -1.59
N LEU A 68 -2.27 -0.47 -2.60
CA LEU A 68 -2.90 0.21 -3.73
C LEU A 68 -2.78 -0.69 -4.96
N ILE A 69 -3.84 -0.71 -5.75
CA ILE A 69 -3.86 -1.38 -7.06
C ILE A 69 -4.03 -0.34 -8.15
N LEU A 70 -3.24 -0.46 -9.22
CA LEU A 70 -3.34 0.37 -10.41
C LEU A 70 -3.38 -0.53 -11.64
N GLU A 71 -4.46 -0.43 -12.40
CA GLU A 71 -4.57 -1.11 -13.69
C GLU A 71 -3.68 -0.43 -14.73
N ARG A 72 -2.87 -1.19 -15.47
CA ARG A 72 -1.95 -0.65 -16.48
C ARG A 72 -2.65 0.21 -17.52
N LYS A 73 -3.90 -0.12 -17.88
CA LYS A 73 -4.69 0.64 -18.87
C LYS A 73 -4.93 2.11 -18.49
N LEU A 74 -4.77 2.46 -17.22
CA LEU A 74 -4.92 3.83 -16.70
C LEU A 74 -3.65 4.67 -16.86
N ILE A 75 -2.54 4.05 -17.28
CA ILE A 75 -1.24 4.69 -17.46
C ILE A 75 -1.02 4.97 -18.95
N ASP A 76 -0.63 6.21 -19.28
CA ASP A 76 -0.10 6.52 -20.60
C ASP A 76 1.40 6.18 -20.60
N GLU A 77 1.85 5.36 -21.55
CA GLU A 77 3.26 4.97 -21.63
C GLU A 77 4.21 6.13 -21.96
N ASN A 78 3.66 7.23 -22.49
CA ASN A 78 4.41 8.38 -22.98
C ASN A 78 4.29 9.61 -22.08
N ASP A 79 3.58 9.53 -20.95
CA ASP A 79 3.39 10.67 -20.05
C ASP A 79 4.64 11.02 -19.21
N GLY A 80 5.77 10.36 -19.48
CA GLY A 80 7.05 10.64 -18.82
C GLY A 80 7.05 10.23 -17.35
N PHE A 81 6.18 9.30 -16.96
CA PHE A 81 6.10 8.73 -15.62
C PHE A 81 7.50 8.48 -15.04
N TRP A 82 7.78 8.94 -13.81
CA TRP A 82 9.08 8.80 -13.14
C TRP A 82 10.32 9.42 -13.84
N ASN A 83 10.15 10.18 -14.93
CA ASN A 83 11.24 10.38 -15.89
C ASN A 83 11.93 9.05 -16.27
N SER A 84 11.20 7.94 -16.18
CA SER A 84 11.67 6.60 -16.43
C SER A 84 10.73 5.98 -17.47
N ASN A 85 11.25 5.11 -18.31
CA ASN A 85 10.42 4.44 -19.32
C ASN A 85 9.49 3.39 -18.68
N ALA A 86 9.08 3.52 -17.41
CA ALA A 86 8.29 2.55 -16.67
C ALA A 86 6.98 2.16 -17.39
N GLY A 87 6.26 3.13 -17.97
CA GLY A 87 5.06 2.84 -18.75
C GLY A 87 5.33 2.02 -20.01
N GLN A 88 6.49 2.24 -20.67
CA GLN A 88 6.96 1.47 -21.81
C GLN A 88 7.44 0.08 -21.39
N ILE A 89 8.22 -0.03 -20.32
CA ILE A 89 8.66 -1.30 -19.72
C ILE A 89 7.43 -2.16 -19.37
N MET A 90 6.44 -1.59 -18.69
CA MET A 90 5.20 -2.30 -18.37
C MET A 90 4.49 -2.81 -19.64
N LYS A 91 4.50 -2.04 -20.73
CA LYS A 91 3.92 -2.50 -22.01
C LYS A 91 4.74 -3.61 -22.65
N GLU A 92 6.06 -3.47 -22.70
CA GLU A 92 6.98 -4.48 -23.26
C GLU A 92 6.87 -5.82 -22.54
N HIS A 93 6.61 -5.79 -21.23
CA HIS A 93 6.47 -6.99 -20.40
C HIS A 93 5.02 -7.50 -20.32
N ASN A 94 4.06 -6.86 -21.01
CA ASN A 94 2.63 -7.18 -20.97
C ASN A 94 2.08 -7.18 -19.53
N ILE A 95 2.45 -6.17 -18.74
CA ILE A 95 1.96 -6.01 -17.37
C ILE A 95 0.54 -5.47 -17.41
N ASP A 96 -0.36 -6.05 -16.62
CA ASP A 96 -1.76 -5.66 -16.56
C ASP A 96 -2.07 -4.85 -15.29
N GLU A 97 -1.29 -5.07 -14.22
CA GLU A 97 -1.59 -4.58 -12.89
C GLU A 97 -0.31 -4.28 -12.09
N VAL A 98 -0.36 -3.21 -11.31
CA VAL A 98 0.68 -2.82 -10.36
C VAL A 98 0.08 -2.82 -8.96
N ILE A 99 0.73 -3.51 -8.02
CA ILE A 99 0.37 -3.50 -6.60
C ILE A 99 1.44 -2.73 -5.83
N ILE A 100 1.03 -1.75 -5.04
CA ILE A 100 1.92 -0.94 -4.21
C ILE A 100 1.59 -1.21 -2.75
N HIS A 101 2.52 -1.79 -2.01
CA HIS A 101 2.44 -1.94 -0.56
C HIS A 101 3.10 -0.73 0.12
N ILE A 102 2.33 0.02 0.89
CA ILE A 102 2.82 1.23 1.57
C ILE A 102 3.25 0.88 2.99
N PHE A 103 4.47 1.27 3.35
CA PHE A 103 4.98 1.18 4.71
C PHE A 103 5.71 2.47 5.08
N VAL A 104 5.49 2.96 6.29
CA VAL A 104 6.21 4.14 6.79
C VAL A 104 7.37 3.64 7.64
N SER A 105 8.54 4.25 7.45
CA SER A 105 9.70 3.99 8.32
C SER A 105 9.86 5.08 9.37
N ASP A 106 10.66 4.78 10.41
CA ASP A 106 10.90 5.57 11.62
C ASP A 106 11.24 7.06 11.43
N VAL A 107 11.55 7.49 10.21
CA VAL A 107 11.87 8.89 9.82
C VAL A 107 10.69 9.67 9.21
N MET A 108 9.45 9.19 9.36
CA MET A 108 8.23 9.81 8.79
C MET A 108 8.24 9.93 7.25
N GLU A 109 9.13 9.22 6.59
CA GLU A 109 9.15 9.13 5.14
C GLU A 109 8.28 7.94 4.72
N VAL A 110 7.32 8.21 3.83
CA VAL A 110 6.50 7.17 3.21
C VAL A 110 7.40 6.35 2.31
N LYS A 111 7.46 5.05 2.53
CA LYS A 111 8.12 4.08 1.66
C LYS A 111 7.08 3.16 1.07
N TYR A 112 7.43 2.52 -0.02
CA TYR A 112 6.58 1.52 -0.61
C TYR A 112 7.40 0.53 -1.42
N GLU A 113 6.81 -0.64 -1.57
CA GLU A 113 7.29 -1.72 -2.42
C GLU A 113 6.23 -2.01 -3.47
N GLY A 114 6.64 -2.00 -4.73
CA GLY A 114 5.78 -2.23 -5.87
C GLY A 114 6.03 -3.59 -6.48
N TYR A 115 4.95 -4.23 -6.89
CA TYR A 115 4.93 -5.53 -7.54
C TYR A 115 4.19 -5.42 -8.86
N LEU A 116 4.62 -6.19 -9.85
CA LEU A 116 4.03 -6.21 -11.18
C LEU A 116 3.31 -7.53 -11.39
N LYS A 117 2.12 -7.46 -11.99
CA LYS A 117 1.33 -8.64 -12.34
C LYS A 117 0.98 -8.66 -13.83
N ARG A 118 1.05 -9.87 -14.39
CA ARG A 118 0.61 -10.21 -15.74
C ARG A 118 -0.27 -11.44 -15.66
N ASN A 119 -1.46 -11.41 -16.27
CA ASN A 119 -2.41 -12.54 -16.24
C ASN A 119 -2.67 -13.07 -14.81
N ASN A 120 -2.82 -12.15 -13.85
CA ASN A 120 -3.02 -12.46 -12.42
C ASN A 120 -1.86 -13.19 -11.72
N GLN A 121 -0.67 -13.28 -12.33
CA GLN A 121 0.55 -13.83 -11.74
C GLN A 121 1.57 -12.72 -11.49
N PHE A 122 2.31 -12.82 -10.40
CA PHE A 122 3.43 -11.93 -10.12
C PHE A 122 4.57 -12.19 -11.10
N LEU A 123 5.15 -11.10 -11.59
CA LEU A 123 6.32 -11.16 -12.46
C LEU A 123 7.55 -11.56 -11.65
N THR A 124 8.38 -12.46 -12.17
CA THR A 124 9.66 -12.81 -11.56
C THR A 124 10.78 -11.87 -12.00
N GLU A 125 11.91 -11.88 -11.28
CA GLU A 125 13.11 -11.14 -11.69
C GLU A 125 13.62 -11.58 -13.07
N CYS A 126 13.63 -12.89 -13.37
CA CYS A 126 14.02 -13.39 -14.68
C CYS A 126 13.11 -12.85 -15.80
N GLU A 127 11.80 -12.83 -15.57
CA GLU A 127 10.84 -12.27 -16.52
C GLU A 127 11.01 -10.75 -16.71
N TYR A 128 11.37 -10.02 -15.65
CA TYR A 128 11.62 -8.58 -15.71
C TYR A 128 12.94 -8.24 -16.39
N TYR A 129 14.03 -8.94 -16.07
CA TYR A 129 15.36 -8.68 -16.64
C TYR A 129 15.60 -9.41 -17.97
N LYS A 130 14.67 -10.27 -18.41
CA LYS A 130 14.77 -11.11 -19.60
C LYS A 130 16.01 -12.02 -19.57
N VAL A 131 16.28 -12.60 -18.40
CA VAL A 131 17.41 -13.52 -18.16
C VAL A 131 16.91 -14.97 -18.20
N ASP A 132 17.68 -15.84 -18.85
CA ASP A 132 17.38 -17.27 -18.98
C ASP A 132 17.97 -18.04 -17.78
N GLU A 133 17.33 -17.90 -16.62
CA GLU A 133 17.69 -18.56 -15.36
C GLU A 133 16.44 -19.20 -14.71
N GLU A 134 16.66 -20.18 -13.81
CA GLU A 134 15.58 -20.87 -13.09
C GLU A 134 15.07 -20.11 -11.85
N ASP A 135 15.49 -18.86 -11.63
CA ASP A 135 15.09 -18.11 -10.43
C ASP A 135 13.58 -17.81 -10.43
N LYS A 136 12.97 -18.01 -9.27
CA LYS A 136 11.55 -17.80 -9.00
C LYS A 136 11.31 -16.59 -8.10
N ALA A 137 12.35 -15.82 -7.78
CA ALA A 137 12.24 -14.59 -7.02
C ALA A 137 11.26 -13.64 -7.71
N ILE A 138 10.30 -13.15 -6.93
CA ILE A 138 9.29 -12.21 -7.43
C ILE A 138 9.92 -10.84 -7.52
N PHE A 139 9.79 -10.23 -8.70
CA PHE A 139 10.28 -8.88 -8.91
C PHE A 139 9.49 -7.89 -8.05
N SER A 140 10.22 -7.11 -7.26
CA SER A 140 9.70 -5.93 -6.61
C SER A 140 10.63 -4.74 -6.80
N PHE A 141 10.06 -3.54 -6.75
CA PHE A 141 10.83 -2.30 -6.71
C PHE A 141 10.49 -1.53 -5.45
N ARG A 142 11.46 -0.83 -4.87
CA ARG A 142 11.26 -0.02 -3.66
C ARG A 142 11.57 1.43 -3.94
N ASP A 143 10.74 2.31 -3.39
CA ASP A 143 10.98 3.74 -3.46
C ASP A 143 10.32 4.43 -2.25
N ASN A 144 10.43 5.75 -2.20
CA ASN A 144 9.99 6.58 -1.10
C ASN A 144 9.32 7.87 -1.59
N GLY A 145 8.86 8.65 -0.61
CA GLY A 145 8.19 9.91 -0.84
C GLY A 145 6.75 9.75 -1.33
N VAL A 146 6.13 10.88 -1.62
CA VAL A 146 4.69 10.95 -1.91
C VAL A 146 4.36 11.28 -3.35
N ARG A 147 5.35 11.68 -4.16
CA ARG A 147 5.11 12.14 -5.54
C ARG A 147 4.51 11.03 -6.41
N PHE A 148 5.11 9.84 -6.36
CA PHE A 148 4.60 8.67 -7.05
C PHE A 148 3.20 8.27 -6.58
N LEU A 149 2.99 8.20 -5.26
CA LEU A 149 1.69 7.83 -4.69
C LEU A 149 0.60 8.79 -5.17
N LYS A 150 0.83 10.12 -5.11
CA LYS A 150 -0.11 11.12 -5.62
C LYS A 150 -0.42 10.93 -7.11
N TYR A 151 0.60 10.62 -7.90
CA TYR A 151 0.43 10.37 -9.31
C TYR A 151 -0.47 9.14 -9.56
N ILE A 152 -0.16 7.99 -8.96
CA ILE A 152 -0.94 6.76 -9.21
C ILE A 152 -2.37 6.91 -8.71
N ILE A 153 -2.57 7.61 -7.58
CA ILE A 153 -3.90 7.98 -7.08
C ILE A 153 -4.63 8.85 -8.10
N GLY A 154 -3.97 9.87 -8.67
CA GLY A 154 -4.52 10.73 -9.71
C GLY A 154 -4.86 9.99 -11.01
N LYS A 155 -4.20 8.86 -11.31
CA LYS A 155 -4.54 7.97 -12.42
C LYS A 155 -5.70 7.01 -12.11
N GLY A 156 -6.13 6.92 -10.86
CA GLY A 156 -7.23 6.07 -10.44
C GLY A 156 -6.82 4.82 -9.66
N ALA A 157 -5.62 4.80 -9.06
CA ALA A 157 -5.26 3.73 -8.14
C ALA A 157 -6.27 3.64 -6.99
N ARG A 158 -6.57 2.40 -6.57
CA ARG A 158 -7.57 2.10 -5.54
C ARG A 158 -6.91 1.49 -4.33
N VAL A 159 -7.36 1.88 -3.14
CA VAL A 159 -6.94 1.22 -1.88
C VAL A 159 -7.74 -0.06 -1.72
N ILE A 160 -7.06 -1.20 -1.64
CA ILE A 160 -7.70 -2.51 -1.50
C ILE A 160 -7.63 -3.07 -0.08
N GLY A 161 -7.10 -2.30 0.87
CA GLY A 161 -6.97 -2.69 2.29
C GLY A 161 -5.51 -3.05 2.60
N ASN A 162 -5.29 -3.82 3.65
CA ASN A 162 -3.96 -4.28 4.06
C ASN A 162 -3.91 -5.81 4.21
N GLU A 163 -2.85 -6.34 4.83
CA GLU A 163 -2.64 -7.78 5.04
C GLU A 163 -3.74 -8.41 5.91
N TYR A 164 -4.40 -7.64 6.77
CA TYR A 164 -5.51 -8.11 7.58
C TYR A 164 -6.83 -8.16 6.80
N ASP A 165 -6.93 -7.42 5.69
CA ASP A 165 -8.10 -7.45 4.80
C ASP A 165 -7.90 -8.46 3.66
N ASN A 166 -6.66 -8.60 3.18
CA ASN A 166 -6.29 -9.48 2.07
C ASN A 166 -4.96 -10.20 2.39
N PRO A 167 -4.98 -11.27 3.21
CA PRO A 167 -3.75 -11.93 3.65
C PRO A 167 -2.95 -12.61 2.52
N GLU A 168 -3.61 -12.90 1.39
CA GLU A 168 -3.01 -13.58 0.22
C GLU A 168 -2.66 -12.62 -0.93
N ILE A 169 -2.77 -11.31 -0.71
CA ILE A 169 -2.57 -10.32 -1.75
C ILE A 169 -1.13 -10.26 -2.26
N LEU A 170 -0.17 -10.44 -1.35
CA LEU A 170 1.23 -10.55 -1.67
C LEU A 170 1.63 -12.02 -1.64
N PRO A 171 2.60 -12.41 -2.48
CA PRO A 171 3.15 -13.76 -2.45
C PRO A 171 3.86 -13.98 -1.11
N VAL A 172 3.75 -15.21 -0.58
CA VAL A 172 4.55 -15.62 0.57
C VAL A 172 6.03 -15.60 0.14
N GLN A 173 6.81 -14.69 0.70
CA GLN A 173 8.26 -14.68 0.50
C GLN A 173 8.83 -15.95 1.16
N GLN A 174 9.39 -16.86 0.35
CA GLN A 174 10.07 -18.07 0.83
C GLN A 174 11.48 -17.76 1.31
#